data_AF-A0A9P7V3B1-F1
#
_entry.id   AF-A0A9P7V3B1-F1
#
_cell.length_a   1.000
_cell.length_b   1.000
_cell.length_c   1.000
_cell.angle_alpha   90.00
_cell.angle_beta   90.00
_cell.angle_gamma   90.00
#
_symmetry.space_group_name_H-M   'P 1'
#
loop_
_entity.id
_entity.type
_entity.pdbx_description
1 polymer ?
#
loop_
_entity_poly.entity_id
_entity_poly.type
_entity_poly.pdbx_seq_one_letter_code
_entity_poly.pdbx_strand_id
1 'polypeptide(L)'
;MESALRDIITNPGFHDYLAILKGARNGFVYGVKVRFPHAVVMSILFGRGDWKSRLRVIYRATRQHAFNLAKFVSVYKTLILLQRKANGGKERSLDTFIAGLLGGYVVFGDRTAVNEQIVLYVVSRVVASFIPRADTPYNASPQSPRSTSVVKPVPPNAQYFSWFAALSWGAVMWLFHNRGETIQPGMFNSMTYLYRDSDVWKDLTTLFWHNK
;
A
#
# COMPACT_ATOMS: atom_id res chain seq x y z
N MET A 1 -11.09 29.80 -26.08
CA MET A 1 -11.34 28.82 -25.00
C MET A 1 -10.04 28.21 -24.46
N GLU A 2 -9.06 27.88 -25.30
CA GLU A 2 -7.72 27.42 -24.84
C GLU A 2 -6.92 28.46 -24.05
N SER A 3 -7.01 29.76 -24.38
CA SER A 3 -6.27 30.81 -23.64
C SER A 3 -6.75 30.94 -22.20
N ALA A 4 -8.06 31.06 -21.97
CA ALA A 4 -8.64 31.15 -20.63
C ALA A 4 -8.34 29.92 -19.76
N LEU A 5 -8.32 28.72 -20.34
CA LEU A 5 -7.94 27.50 -19.61
C LEU A 5 -6.44 27.49 -19.27
N ARG A 6 -5.58 27.93 -20.18
CA ARG A 6 -4.14 28.08 -19.90
C ARG A 6 -3.90 29.09 -18.78
N ASP A 7 -4.58 30.22 -18.81
CA ASP A 7 -4.45 31.27 -17.80
C ASP A 7 -4.87 30.79 -16.41
N ILE A 8 -5.91 29.96 -16.31
CA ILE A 8 -6.30 29.32 -15.04
C ILE A 8 -5.24 28.32 -14.55
N ILE A 9 -4.65 27.54 -15.46
CA ILE A 9 -3.65 26.50 -15.12
C ILE A 9 -2.32 27.10 -14.67
N THR A 10 -1.90 28.22 -15.27
CA THR A 10 -0.62 28.88 -14.96
C THR A 10 -0.72 29.86 -13.80
N ASN A 11 -1.93 30.22 -13.36
CA ASN A 11 -2.15 31.15 -12.25
C ASN A 11 -1.65 30.56 -10.91
N PRO A 12 -0.67 31.20 -10.24
CA PRO A 12 -0.17 30.76 -8.94
C PRO A 12 -1.24 30.66 -7.85
N GLY A 13 -2.30 31.49 -7.92
CA GLY A 13 -3.40 31.50 -6.96
C GLY A 13 -4.26 30.24 -6.98
N PHE A 14 -4.29 29.51 -8.11
CA PHE A 14 -5.01 28.23 -8.22
C PHE A 14 -4.12 27.01 -7.98
N HIS A 15 -2.81 27.20 -7.82
CA HIS A 15 -1.83 26.12 -7.77
C HIS A 15 -2.17 25.07 -6.70
N ASP A 16 -2.45 25.49 -5.47
CA ASP A 16 -2.73 24.57 -4.36
C ASP A 16 -4.02 23.75 -4.60
N TYR A 17 -5.05 24.37 -5.18
CA TYR A 17 -6.32 23.68 -5.50
C TYR A 17 -6.16 22.70 -6.66
N LEU A 18 -5.43 23.11 -7.71
CA LEU A 18 -5.10 22.22 -8.84
C LEU A 18 -4.20 21.08 -8.38
N ALA A 19 -3.34 21.30 -7.38
CA ALA A 19 -2.51 20.25 -6.79
C ALA A 19 -3.34 19.21 -5.99
N ILE A 20 -4.44 19.62 -5.36
CA ILE A 20 -5.42 18.69 -4.75
C ILE A 20 -6.04 17.82 -5.84
N LEU A 21 -6.54 18.42 -6.91
CA LEU A 21 -7.20 17.70 -8.00
C LEU A 21 -6.25 16.74 -8.72
N LYS A 22 -5.04 17.21 -9.06
CA LYS A 22 -3.98 16.38 -9.67
C LYS A 22 -3.55 15.25 -8.74
N GLY A 23 -3.45 15.54 -7.44
CA GLY A 23 -3.17 14.55 -6.39
C GLY A 23 -4.23 13.44 -6.35
N ALA A 24 -5.51 13.81 -6.32
CA ALA A 24 -6.64 12.89 -6.33
C ALA A 24 -6.61 11.97 -7.57
N ARG A 25 -6.41 12.57 -8.76
CA ARG A 25 -6.27 11.83 -10.02
C ARG A 25 -5.09 10.86 -9.97
N ASN A 26 -3.95 11.28 -9.43
CA ASN A 26 -2.78 10.42 -9.30
C ASN A 26 -3.03 9.25 -8.35
N GLY A 27 -3.68 9.50 -7.21
CA GLY A 27 -4.11 8.46 -6.27
C GLY A 27 -5.03 7.45 -6.94
N PHE A 28 -6.03 7.91 -7.68
CA PHE A 28 -6.93 7.05 -8.45
C PHE A 28 -6.18 6.19 -9.48
N VAL A 29 -5.38 6.81 -10.35
CA VAL A 29 -4.66 6.10 -11.43
C VAL A 29 -3.65 5.11 -10.86
N TYR A 30 -2.91 5.50 -9.83
CA TYR A 30 -1.98 4.60 -9.16
C TYR A 30 -2.70 3.41 -8.53
N GLY A 31 -3.82 3.67 -7.83
CA GLY A 31 -4.62 2.63 -7.22
C GLY A 31 -5.15 1.61 -8.24
N VAL A 32 -5.65 2.09 -9.39
CA VAL A 32 -6.06 1.18 -10.49
C VAL A 32 -4.87 0.37 -11.00
N LYS A 33 -3.73 1.01 -11.30
CA LYS A 33 -2.54 0.36 -11.86
C LYS A 33 -1.98 -0.75 -10.98
N VAL A 34 -2.03 -0.61 -9.66
CA VAL A 34 -1.50 -1.61 -8.73
C VAL A 34 -2.56 -2.66 -8.40
N ARG A 35 -3.79 -2.24 -8.08
CA ARG A 35 -4.80 -3.16 -7.55
C ARG A 35 -5.42 -4.05 -8.60
N PHE A 36 -5.66 -3.52 -9.79
CA PHE A 36 -6.33 -4.26 -10.84
C PHE A 36 -5.53 -5.50 -11.28
N PRO A 37 -4.23 -5.42 -11.64
CA PRO A 37 -3.45 -6.60 -12.00
C PRO A 37 -3.39 -7.62 -10.86
N HIS A 38 -3.19 -7.17 -9.62
CA HIS A 38 -3.17 -8.04 -8.46
C HIS A 38 -4.51 -8.79 -8.29
N ALA A 39 -5.65 -8.09 -8.36
CA ALA A 39 -6.96 -8.72 -8.22
C ALA A 39 -7.26 -9.71 -9.37
N VAL A 40 -6.83 -9.41 -10.59
CA VAL A 40 -6.94 -10.31 -11.74
C VAL A 40 -6.15 -11.60 -11.48
N VAL A 41 -4.86 -11.49 -11.12
CA VAL A 41 -4.00 -12.66 -10.86
C VAL A 41 -4.58 -13.50 -9.72
N MET A 42 -4.96 -12.87 -8.60
CA MET A 42 -5.56 -13.59 -7.47
C MET A 42 -6.89 -14.26 -7.85
N SER A 43 -7.70 -13.63 -8.69
CA SER A 43 -8.97 -14.20 -9.14
C SER A 43 -8.79 -15.33 -10.17
N ILE A 44 -7.69 -15.38 -10.90
CA ILE A 44 -7.37 -16.48 -11.81
C ILE A 44 -6.86 -17.68 -11.01
N LEU A 45 -5.88 -17.45 -10.12
CA LEU A 45 -5.21 -18.51 -9.36
C LEU A 45 -6.09 -19.10 -8.25
N PHE A 46 -6.81 -18.23 -7.53
CA PHE A 46 -7.52 -18.63 -6.30
C PHE A 46 -8.99 -18.24 -6.29
N GLY A 47 -9.49 -17.60 -7.36
CA GLY A 47 -10.89 -17.21 -7.47
C GLY A 47 -11.79 -18.44 -7.56
N ARG A 48 -12.88 -18.44 -6.80
CA ARG A 48 -13.95 -19.44 -6.88
C ARG A 48 -15.21 -18.80 -7.47
N GLY A 49 -16.05 -19.60 -8.11
CA GLY A 49 -17.27 -19.13 -8.76
C GLY A 49 -17.10 -18.80 -10.26
N ASP A 50 -18.20 -18.33 -10.84
CA ASP A 50 -18.36 -18.01 -12.26
C ASP A 50 -17.62 -16.72 -12.67
N TRP A 51 -17.44 -16.52 -13.97
CA TRP A 51 -16.72 -15.35 -14.49
C TRP A 51 -17.36 -14.01 -14.09
N LYS A 52 -18.69 -13.94 -13.95
CA LYS A 52 -19.35 -12.68 -13.56
C LYS A 52 -19.07 -12.32 -12.11
N SER A 53 -19.09 -13.28 -11.19
CA SER A 53 -18.74 -13.02 -9.78
C SER A 53 -17.28 -12.58 -9.63
N ARG A 54 -16.36 -13.25 -10.34
CA ARG A 54 -14.93 -12.87 -10.38
C ARG A 54 -14.70 -11.44 -10.85
N LEU A 55 -15.29 -11.07 -11.99
CA LEU A 55 -15.19 -9.69 -12.52
C LEU A 55 -15.77 -8.66 -11.54
N ARG A 56 -16.87 -8.98 -10.87
CA ARG A 56 -17.49 -8.11 -9.86
C ARG A 56 -16.56 -7.90 -8.67
N VAL A 57 -15.89 -8.95 -8.19
CA VAL A 57 -14.92 -8.86 -7.09
C VAL A 57 -13.71 -8.00 -7.50
N ILE A 58 -13.15 -8.24 -8.68
CA ILE A 58 -12.03 -7.45 -9.22
C ILE A 58 -12.42 -5.97 -9.31
N TYR A 59 -13.57 -5.67 -9.92
CA TYR A 59 -14.04 -4.30 -10.08
C TYR A 59 -14.25 -3.61 -8.73
N ARG A 60 -14.94 -4.26 -7.79
CA ARG A 60 -15.20 -3.71 -6.45
C ARG A 60 -13.90 -3.44 -5.69
N ALA A 61 -12.97 -4.39 -5.68
CA ALA A 61 -11.70 -4.25 -4.97
C ALA A 61 -10.83 -3.13 -5.57
N THR A 62 -10.74 -3.05 -6.91
CA THR A 62 -10.01 -1.99 -7.62
C THR A 62 -10.63 -0.63 -7.39
N ARG A 63 -11.95 -0.52 -7.54
CA ARG A 63 -12.68 0.73 -7.31
C ARG A 63 -12.47 1.22 -5.89
N GLN A 64 -12.67 0.36 -4.89
CA GLN A 64 -12.49 0.73 -3.49
C GLN A 64 -11.08 1.26 -3.23
N HIS A 65 -10.05 0.53 -3.69
CA HIS A 65 -8.66 0.94 -3.49
C HIS A 65 -8.33 2.28 -4.17
N ALA A 66 -8.71 2.43 -5.44
CA ALA A 66 -8.45 3.64 -6.22
C ALA A 66 -9.15 4.87 -5.64
N PHE A 67 -10.42 4.73 -5.26
CA PHE A 67 -11.17 5.84 -4.64
C PHE A 67 -10.66 6.16 -3.24
N ASN A 68 -10.24 5.18 -2.44
CA ASN A 68 -9.67 5.47 -1.12
C ASN A 68 -8.35 6.24 -1.24
N LEU A 69 -7.47 5.86 -2.16
CA LEU A 69 -6.25 6.63 -2.43
C LEU A 69 -6.56 8.06 -2.90
N ALA A 70 -7.51 8.22 -3.82
CA ALA A 70 -7.93 9.54 -4.28
C ALA A 70 -8.48 10.40 -3.13
N LYS A 71 -9.41 9.85 -2.34
CA LYS A 71 -9.99 10.50 -1.17
C LYS A 71 -8.93 10.90 -0.15
N PHE A 72 -8.01 10.00 0.19
CA PHE A 72 -6.95 10.28 1.16
C PHE A 72 -6.07 11.43 0.69
N VAL A 73 -5.60 11.42 -0.56
CA VAL A 73 -4.76 12.50 -1.08
C VAL A 73 -5.52 13.84 -1.11
N SER A 74 -6.81 13.82 -1.47
CA SER A 74 -7.66 15.00 -1.42
C SER A 74 -7.77 15.56 0.00
N VAL A 75 -8.19 14.72 0.96
CA VAL A 75 -8.37 15.13 2.36
C VAL A 75 -7.06 15.63 2.95
N TYR A 76 -5.96 14.89 2.78
CA TYR A 76 -4.64 15.26 3.26
C TYR A 76 -4.21 16.64 2.74
N LYS A 77 -4.25 16.85 1.42
CA LYS A 77 -3.82 18.12 0.82
C LYS A 77 -4.75 19.28 1.20
N THR A 78 -6.06 19.03 1.34
CA THR A 78 -7.00 20.03 1.85
C THR A 78 -6.67 20.43 3.28
N LEU A 79 -6.40 19.47 4.16
CA LEU A 79 -6.01 19.75 5.55
C LEU A 79 -4.71 20.54 5.63
N ILE A 80 -3.69 20.18 4.86
CA ILE A 80 -2.43 20.94 4.76
C ILE A 80 -2.68 22.37 4.29
N LEU A 81 -3.53 22.57 3.27
CA LEU A 81 -3.87 23.91 2.78
C LEU A 81 -4.58 24.74 3.85
N LEU A 82 -5.51 24.14 4.60
CA LEU A 82 -6.22 24.80 5.69
C LEU A 82 -5.27 25.16 6.84
N GLN A 83 -4.38 24.25 7.24
CA GLN A 83 -3.37 24.47 8.27
C GLN A 83 -2.40 25.59 7.88
N ARG A 84 -1.89 25.58 6.64
CA ARG A 84 -1.03 26.64 6.10
C ARG A 84 -1.73 28.00 6.12
N LYS A 85 -2.99 28.07 5.69
CA LYS A 85 -3.79 29.32 5.74
C LYS A 85 -4.01 29.81 7.17
N ALA A 86 -4.31 28.90 8.10
CA ALA A 86 -4.46 29.24 9.52
C ALA A 86 -3.15 29.71 10.17
N ASN A 87 -2.00 29.27 9.66
CA ASN A 87 -0.67 29.59 10.18
C ASN A 87 0.07 30.68 9.36
N GLY A 88 -0.65 31.64 8.79
CA GLY A 88 -0.04 32.77 8.08
C GLY A 88 0.79 32.37 6.85
N GLY A 89 0.44 31.26 6.20
CA GLY A 89 1.07 30.75 4.98
C GLY A 89 2.20 29.74 5.19
N LYS A 90 2.63 29.49 6.44
CA LYS A 90 3.75 28.59 6.75
C LYS A 90 3.27 27.20 7.17
N GLU A 91 3.93 26.17 6.67
CA GLU A 91 3.68 24.77 7.09
C GLU A 91 4.50 24.45 8.34
N ARG A 92 3.87 23.85 9.36
CA ARG A 92 4.53 23.34 10.57
C ARG A 92 4.84 21.86 10.40
N SER A 93 5.88 21.38 11.09
CA SER A 93 6.24 19.95 11.05
C SER A 93 5.08 19.02 11.43
N LEU A 94 4.31 19.37 12.47
CA LEU A 94 3.18 18.56 12.95
C LEU A 94 1.95 18.61 12.03
N ASP A 95 1.86 19.56 11.10
CA ASP A 95 0.70 19.68 10.21
C ASP A 95 0.53 18.42 9.36
N THR A 96 1.66 17.89 8.87
CA THR A 96 1.73 16.63 8.10
C THR A 96 1.26 15.42 8.91
N PHE A 97 1.64 15.34 10.19
CA PHE A 97 1.21 14.27 11.07
C PHE A 97 -0.29 14.32 11.34
N ILE A 98 -0.82 15.51 11.69
CA ILE A 98 -2.24 15.71 11.99
C ILE A 98 -3.09 15.47 10.74
N ALA A 99 -2.69 15.99 9.59
CA ALA A 99 -3.38 15.78 8.32
C ALA A 99 -3.40 14.29 7.93
N GLY A 100 -2.28 13.60 8.13
CA GLY A 100 -2.16 12.15 7.93
C GLY A 100 -3.05 11.35 8.87
N LEU A 101 -3.08 11.70 10.16
CA LEU A 101 -3.90 11.08 11.19
C LEU A 101 -5.40 11.19 10.85
N LEU A 102 -5.87 12.42 10.61
CA LEU A 102 -7.28 12.68 10.31
C LEU A 102 -7.71 12.05 8.97
N GLY A 103 -6.89 12.23 7.92
CA GLY A 103 -7.16 11.61 6.62
C GLY A 103 -7.15 10.08 6.70
N GLY A 104 -6.25 9.51 7.50
CA GLY A 104 -6.16 8.08 7.72
C GLY A 104 -7.40 7.52 8.38
N TYR A 105 -7.86 8.15 9.46
CA TYR A 105 -9.07 7.78 10.18
C TYR A 105 -10.31 7.87 9.29
N VAL A 106 -10.50 8.99 8.58
CA VAL A 106 -11.69 9.23 7.75
C VAL A 106 -11.77 8.27 6.55
N VAL A 107 -10.65 7.91 5.95
CA VAL A 107 -10.63 7.14 4.70
C VAL A 107 -10.44 5.64 4.92
N PHE A 108 -9.64 5.26 5.92
CA PHE A 108 -9.25 3.88 6.17
C PHE A 108 -9.81 3.31 7.49
N GLY A 109 -10.60 4.08 8.24
CA GLY A 109 -11.20 3.64 9.50
C GLY A 109 -12.17 2.45 9.35
N ASP A 110 -12.86 2.36 8.20
CA ASP A 110 -13.73 1.22 7.92
C ASP A 110 -12.92 -0.04 7.64
N ARG A 111 -13.17 -1.11 8.41
CA ARG A 111 -12.52 -2.39 8.21
C ARG A 111 -13.07 -3.10 6.96
N THR A 112 -12.31 -3.00 5.88
CA THR A 112 -12.51 -3.78 4.66
C THR A 112 -11.23 -4.53 4.31
N ALA A 113 -11.31 -5.66 3.59
CA ALA A 113 -10.11 -6.40 3.18
C ALA A 113 -9.10 -5.55 2.38
N VAL A 114 -9.58 -4.54 1.65
CA VAL A 114 -8.73 -3.57 0.95
C VAL A 114 -8.04 -2.62 1.94
N ASN A 115 -8.80 -2.03 2.87
CA ASN A 115 -8.24 -1.10 3.86
C ASN A 115 -7.25 -1.81 4.79
N GLU A 116 -7.60 -3.01 5.25
CA GLU A 116 -6.74 -3.84 6.10
C GLU A 116 -5.38 -4.11 5.42
N GLN A 117 -5.38 -4.43 4.11
CA GLN A 117 -4.14 -4.59 3.35
C GLN A 117 -3.32 -3.29 3.23
N ILE A 118 -3.98 -2.14 3.02
CA ILE A 118 -3.29 -0.84 2.97
C ILE A 118 -2.68 -0.52 4.34
N VAL A 119 -3.44 -0.67 5.41
CA VAL A 119 -3.01 -0.35 6.78
C VAL A 119 -1.85 -1.24 7.21
N LEU A 120 -1.93 -2.56 6.97
CA LEU A 120 -0.83 -3.49 7.24
C LEU A 120 0.42 -3.16 6.41
N TYR A 121 0.24 -2.75 5.15
CA TYR A 121 1.34 -2.28 4.32
C TYR A 121 1.99 -1.01 4.90
N VAL A 122 1.21 -0.02 5.34
CA VAL A 122 1.73 1.21 5.93
C VAL A 122 2.43 0.92 7.25
N VAL A 123 1.81 0.17 8.17
CA VAL A 123 2.39 -0.19 9.46
C VAL A 123 3.71 -0.93 9.29
N SER A 124 3.76 -1.95 8.41
CA SER A 124 5.01 -2.68 8.16
C SER A 124 6.13 -1.76 7.64
N ARG A 125 5.82 -0.79 6.79
CA ARG A 125 6.79 0.19 6.26
C ARG A 125 7.23 1.21 7.30
N VAL A 126 6.33 1.65 8.18
CA VAL A 126 6.65 2.56 9.29
C VAL A 126 7.51 1.86 10.32
N VAL A 127 7.14 0.66 10.77
CA VAL A 127 7.96 -0.15 11.70
C VAL A 127 9.33 -0.42 11.09
N ALA A 128 9.38 -0.84 9.83
CA ALA A 128 10.65 -1.07 9.13
C ALA A 128 11.49 0.20 8.95
N SER A 129 10.92 1.40 9.05
CA SER A 129 11.66 2.67 8.96
C SER A 129 12.59 2.91 10.17
N PHE A 130 12.29 2.31 11.32
CA PHE A 130 13.11 2.40 12.52
C PHE A 130 14.35 1.49 12.51
N ILE A 131 14.47 0.58 11.52
CA ILE A 131 15.67 -0.24 11.37
C ILE A 131 16.85 0.69 11.02
N PRO A 132 18.02 0.55 11.69
CA PRO A 132 19.23 1.29 11.34
C PRO A 132 19.57 1.20 9.86
N ARG A 133 20.00 2.31 9.27
CA ARG A 133 20.29 2.42 7.82
C ARG A 133 21.72 2.03 7.52
N ALA A 134 21.97 1.60 6.27
CA ALA A 134 23.31 1.48 5.74
C ALA A 134 23.96 2.86 5.53
N ASP A 135 25.27 2.91 5.29
CA ASP A 135 25.97 4.19 5.08
C ASP A 135 25.71 4.77 3.68
N THR A 136 25.40 3.91 2.71
CA THR A 136 25.22 4.29 1.31
C THR A 136 23.76 4.18 0.87
N PRO A 137 23.21 5.18 0.16
CA PRO A 137 21.89 5.09 -0.44
C PRO A 137 21.80 3.95 -1.46
N TYR A 138 20.56 3.58 -1.85
CA TYR A 138 20.38 2.63 -2.95
C TYR A 138 21.10 3.11 -4.22
N ASN A 139 21.80 2.19 -4.90
CA ASN A 139 22.37 2.44 -6.21
C ASN A 139 21.25 2.80 -7.20
N ALA A 140 21.15 4.08 -7.55
CA ALA A 140 20.29 4.53 -8.62
C ALA A 140 21.07 4.45 -9.93
N SER A 141 20.57 3.71 -10.91
CA SER A 141 21.04 3.85 -12.29
C SER A 141 20.97 5.33 -12.70
N PRO A 142 21.94 5.86 -13.46
CA PRO A 142 21.96 7.27 -13.89
C PRO A 142 20.65 7.71 -14.58
N GLN A 143 20.01 6.79 -15.30
CA GLN A 143 18.75 7.00 -16.03
C GLN A 143 17.49 6.82 -15.15
N SER A 144 17.64 6.45 -13.89
CA SER A 144 16.50 6.28 -12.97
C SER A 144 15.90 7.64 -12.61
N PRO A 145 14.58 7.80 -12.52
CA PRO A 145 13.93 8.99 -11.95
C PRO A 145 14.37 9.32 -10.51
N ARG A 146 15.07 8.40 -9.84
CA ARG A 146 15.66 8.57 -8.49
C ARG A 146 17.06 9.21 -8.52
N SER A 147 17.68 9.39 -9.68
CA SER A 147 19.00 10.04 -9.77
C SER A 147 18.91 11.54 -9.47
N THR A 148 17.75 12.16 -9.76
CA THR A 148 17.48 13.60 -9.55
C THR A 148 16.64 13.89 -8.30
N SER A 149 16.28 12.88 -7.49
CA SER A 149 15.45 13.10 -6.31
C SER A 149 16.24 13.74 -5.17
N VAL A 150 15.69 14.81 -4.57
CA VAL A 150 16.26 15.51 -3.41
C VAL A 150 16.46 14.57 -2.23
N VAL A 151 15.55 13.61 -2.04
CA VAL A 151 15.65 12.57 -1.01
C VAL A 151 16.12 11.29 -1.65
N LYS A 152 17.26 10.76 -1.15
CA LYS A 152 17.81 9.46 -1.57
C LYS A 152 17.52 8.43 -0.49
N PRO A 153 16.57 7.50 -0.71
CA PRO A 153 16.28 6.46 0.28
C PRO A 153 17.51 5.60 0.55
N VAL A 154 17.74 5.30 1.83
CA VAL A 154 18.86 4.48 2.28
C VAL A 154 18.33 3.10 2.71
N PRO A 155 18.91 1.99 2.22
CA PRO A 155 18.50 0.65 2.63
C PRO A 155 18.70 0.45 4.14
N PRO A 156 17.91 -0.44 4.77
CA PRO A 156 18.27 -0.93 6.10
C PRO A 156 19.66 -1.58 6.06
N ASN A 157 20.43 -1.44 7.13
CA ASN A 157 21.68 -2.17 7.29
C ASN A 157 21.39 -3.68 7.28
N ALA A 158 22.19 -4.44 6.53
CA ALA A 158 21.95 -5.85 6.27
C ALA A 158 21.89 -6.70 7.54
N GLN A 159 22.73 -6.43 8.53
CA GLN A 159 22.77 -7.20 9.77
C GLN A 159 21.51 -6.98 10.61
N TYR A 160 21.09 -5.72 10.80
CA TYR A 160 19.86 -5.41 11.52
C TYR A 160 18.62 -5.93 10.78
N PHE A 161 18.64 -5.90 9.44
CA PHE A 161 17.59 -6.51 8.63
C PHE A 161 17.51 -8.03 8.84
N SER A 162 18.65 -8.73 8.88
CA SER A 162 18.67 -10.18 9.14
C SER A 162 18.07 -10.53 10.49
N TRP A 163 18.39 -9.77 11.55
CA TRP A 163 17.77 -9.96 12.86
C TRP A 163 16.27 -9.70 12.83
N PHE A 164 15.84 -8.61 12.19
CA PHE A 164 14.43 -8.29 12.02
C PHE A 164 13.68 -9.39 11.27
N ALA A 165 14.27 -9.93 10.21
CA ALA A 165 13.72 -11.03 9.42
C ALA A 165 13.60 -12.32 10.26
N ALA A 166 14.65 -12.70 10.99
CA ALA A 166 14.66 -13.89 11.83
C ALA A 166 13.58 -13.83 12.92
N LEU A 167 13.46 -12.68 13.61
CA LEU A 167 12.44 -12.48 14.64
C LEU A 167 11.03 -12.49 14.04
N SER A 168 10.82 -11.82 12.90
CA SER A 168 9.51 -11.78 12.23
C SER A 168 9.06 -13.18 11.80
N TRP A 169 9.97 -13.96 11.22
CA TRP A 169 9.67 -15.34 10.81
C TRP A 169 9.45 -16.28 11.99
N GLY A 170 10.30 -16.22 13.01
CA GLY A 170 10.11 -17.02 14.22
C GLY A 170 8.76 -16.73 14.89
N ALA A 171 8.39 -15.46 15.00
CA ALA A 171 7.12 -15.04 15.57
C ALA A 171 5.92 -15.56 14.76
N VAL A 172 5.95 -15.43 13.42
CA VAL A 172 4.79 -15.85 12.63
C VAL A 172 4.63 -17.37 12.56
N MET A 173 5.73 -18.13 12.57
CA MET A 173 5.67 -19.58 12.66
C MET A 173 5.09 -20.04 14.01
N TRP A 174 5.50 -19.39 15.11
CA TRP A 174 4.94 -19.67 16.43
C TRP A 174 3.45 -19.31 16.50
N LEU A 175 3.03 -18.17 15.95
CA LEU A 175 1.62 -17.78 15.87
C LEU A 175 0.82 -18.74 15.00
N PHE A 176 1.36 -19.21 13.88
CA PHE A 176 0.65 -20.13 12.99
C PHE A 176 0.35 -21.48 13.66
N HIS A 177 1.25 -21.95 14.51
CA HIS A 177 1.05 -23.17 15.28
C HIS A 177 0.11 -22.95 16.48
N ASN A 178 0.33 -21.90 17.28
CA ASN A 178 -0.30 -21.75 18.59
C ASN A 178 -1.53 -20.80 18.62
N ARG A 179 -1.63 -19.87 17.67
CA ARG A 179 -2.64 -18.79 17.62
C ARG A 179 -3.05 -18.43 16.18
N GLY A 180 -3.27 -19.45 15.35
CA GLY A 180 -3.53 -19.29 13.92
C GLY A 180 -4.73 -18.39 13.59
N GLU A 181 -5.71 -18.33 14.50
CA GLU A 181 -6.91 -17.48 14.42
C GLU A 181 -6.60 -15.97 14.41
N THR A 182 -5.42 -15.58 14.89
CA THR A 182 -4.97 -14.18 14.91
C THR A 182 -4.27 -13.76 13.61
N ILE A 183 -3.89 -14.72 12.75
CA ILE A 183 -3.23 -14.45 11.48
C ILE A 183 -4.26 -14.02 10.43
N GLN A 184 -3.87 -13.08 9.58
CA GLN A 184 -4.70 -12.66 8.46
C GLN A 184 -5.08 -13.89 7.60
N PRO A 185 -6.35 -14.07 7.22
CA PRO A 185 -6.81 -15.25 6.47
C PRO A 185 -5.99 -15.58 5.21
N GLY A 186 -5.53 -14.54 4.49
CA GLY A 186 -4.70 -14.72 3.30
C GLY A 186 -3.36 -15.40 3.61
N MET A 187 -2.66 -14.94 4.65
CA MET A 187 -1.41 -15.54 5.07
C MET A 187 -1.63 -16.94 5.67
N PHE A 188 -2.66 -17.10 6.49
CA PHE A 188 -3.00 -18.39 7.10
C PHE A 188 -3.30 -19.48 6.06
N ASN A 189 -4.04 -19.13 4.99
CA ASN A 189 -4.31 -20.05 3.88
C ASN A 189 -3.03 -20.44 3.15
N SER A 190 -2.14 -19.48 2.86
CA SER A 190 -0.85 -19.77 2.23
C SER A 190 0.02 -20.67 3.11
N MET A 191 0.09 -20.40 4.42
CA MET A 191 0.84 -21.24 5.35
C MET A 191 0.24 -22.63 5.51
N THR A 192 -1.09 -22.77 5.49
CA THR A 192 -1.76 -24.07 5.52
C THR A 192 -1.39 -24.90 4.29
N TYR A 193 -1.47 -24.29 3.10
CA TYR A 193 -1.06 -24.93 1.85
C TYR A 193 0.41 -25.36 1.87
N LEU A 194 1.30 -24.51 2.42
CA LEU A 194 2.74 -24.78 2.44
C LEU A 194 3.19 -25.79 3.50
N TYR A 195 2.56 -25.80 4.68
CA TYR A 195 3.10 -26.51 5.85
C TYR A 195 2.18 -27.59 6.42
N ARG A 196 0.86 -27.52 6.22
CA ARG A 196 -0.08 -28.54 6.74
C ARG A 196 -0.51 -29.49 5.65
N ASP A 197 -0.84 -28.95 4.49
CA ASP A 197 -1.24 -29.77 3.34
C ASP A 197 -0.04 -30.57 2.78
N SER A 198 1.19 -30.08 2.97
CA SER A 198 2.41 -30.81 2.62
C SER A 198 2.62 -32.11 3.41
N ASP A 199 1.95 -32.27 4.55
CA ASP A 199 2.11 -33.44 5.42
C ASP A 199 1.20 -34.62 5.02
N VAL A 200 0.37 -34.47 3.98
CA VAL A 200 -0.66 -35.45 3.61
C VAL A 200 -0.60 -35.78 2.13
N TRP A 201 -0.27 -37.03 1.78
CA TRP A 201 -0.34 -37.57 0.42
C TRP A 201 -0.87 -39.01 0.41
N LYS A 202 -1.41 -39.45 -0.73
CA LYS A 202 -1.94 -40.82 -0.93
C LYS A 202 -1.19 -41.61 -2.00
N ASP A 203 -0.58 -40.93 -2.96
CA ASP A 203 0.08 -41.50 -4.13
C ASP A 203 1.13 -40.54 -4.72
N LEU A 204 1.86 -40.97 -5.75
CA LEU A 204 2.89 -40.14 -6.41
C LEU A 204 2.30 -38.88 -7.08
N THR A 205 1.02 -38.93 -7.46
CA THR A 205 0.31 -37.79 -8.05
C THR A 205 0.03 -36.72 -7.01
N THR A 206 -0.44 -37.10 -5.82
CA THR A 206 -0.67 -36.18 -4.70
C THR A 206 0.62 -35.70 -4.04
N LEU A 207 1.71 -36.43 -4.23
CA LEU A 207 3.05 -36.04 -3.77
C LEU A 207 3.73 -35.01 -4.67
N PHE A 208 3.63 -35.15 -6.01
CA PHE A 208 4.43 -34.34 -6.95
C PHE A 208 3.63 -33.44 -7.90
N TRP A 209 2.33 -33.68 -8.10
CA TRP A 209 1.57 -33.01 -9.15
C TRP A 209 0.45 -32.12 -8.63
N HIS A 210 -0.43 -32.63 -7.76
CA HIS A 210 -1.56 -31.87 -7.23
C HIS A 210 -1.67 -32.01 -5.72
N ASN A 211 -1.98 -30.92 -5.04
CA ASN A 211 -2.28 -30.97 -3.62
C ASN A 211 -3.72 -31.49 -3.41
N LYS A 212 -3.83 -32.64 -2.72
CA LYS A 212 -5.04 -33.45 -2.48
C LYS A 212 -5.68 -34.10 -3.70
#